data_AF-A0A8K0A599-F1
#
_entry.id   AF-A0A8K0A599-F1
#
_cell.length_a   1.000
_cell.length_b   1.000
_cell.length_c   1.000
_cell.angle_alpha   90.00
_cell.angle_beta   90.00
_cell.angle_gamma   90.00
#
_symmetry.space_group_name_H-M   'P 1'
#
loop_
_entity.id
_entity.type
_entity.pdbx_description
1 polymer ?
#
loop_
_entity_poly.entity_id
_entity_poly.type
_entity_poly.pdbx_seq_one_letter_code
_entity_poly.pdbx_strand_id
1 'polypeptide(L)'
;MRLSMVLSYLPKTVRGMRYKWYYNTEHVPGKQWTGKHRRWRPITLTMKRNTVKRLRWEAETEKYLSTCHLSQAEEAYIDDKSRATKEHEEMIDKRYRAKMPAHKYMQDQLDHLNIYKRWADPQEYQRDIPIRKKKSYLDFK
;
A
#
# COMPACT_ATOMS: atom_id res chain seq x y z
N MET A 1 -53.05 5.41 11.89
CA MET A 1 -51.75 5.84 12.45
C MET A 1 -50.82 6.14 11.29
N ARG A 2 -50.33 7.38 11.18
CA ARG A 2 -49.69 7.91 9.96
C ARG A 2 -48.22 7.47 9.86
N LEU A 3 -47.82 6.96 8.70
CA LEU A 3 -46.44 6.65 8.29
C LEU A 3 -45.47 7.85 8.42
N SER A 4 -45.97 9.06 8.67
CA SER A 4 -45.18 10.28 8.85
C SER A 4 -44.34 10.34 10.12
N MET A 5 -44.57 9.44 11.10
CA MET A 5 -43.80 9.41 12.36
C MET A 5 -42.52 8.57 12.30
N VAL A 6 -42.33 7.74 11.27
CA VAL A 6 -41.16 6.84 11.17
C VAL A 6 -39.96 7.53 10.51
N LEU A 7 -40.21 8.62 9.76
CA LEU A 7 -39.17 9.37 9.04
C LEU A 7 -38.42 10.41 9.89
N SER A 8 -38.83 10.68 11.13
CA SER A 8 -38.12 11.60 12.04
C SER A 8 -36.91 10.97 12.74
N TYR A 9 -36.76 9.64 12.67
CA TYR A 9 -35.65 8.89 13.28
C TYR A 9 -34.52 8.55 12.31
N LEU A 10 -34.64 8.90 11.03
CA LEU A 10 -33.54 8.76 10.09
C LEU A 10 -32.59 9.96 10.26
N PRO A 11 -31.31 9.73 10.62
CA PRO A 11 -30.35 10.82 10.67
C PRO A 11 -30.26 11.42 9.27
N LYS A 12 -30.61 12.71 9.15
CA LYS A 12 -30.44 13.49 7.92
C LYS A 12 -28.98 13.38 7.51
N THR A 13 -28.69 12.54 6.53
CA THR A 13 -27.39 12.43 5.88
C THR A 13 -27.16 13.70 5.08
N VAL A 14 -26.70 14.75 5.74
CA VAL A 14 -26.20 15.96 5.09
C VAL A 14 -24.71 15.75 4.83
N ARG A 15 -24.40 15.42 3.57
CA ARG A 15 -23.07 15.61 2.98
C ARG A 15 -22.55 16.99 3.40
N GLY A 16 -21.46 17.04 4.16
CA GLY A 16 -20.76 18.30 4.48
C GLY A 16 -20.28 18.46 5.92
N MET A 17 -20.71 17.63 6.88
CA MET A 17 -20.32 17.79 8.30
C MET A 17 -19.12 16.93 8.70
N ARG A 18 -17.95 17.17 8.08
CA ARG A 18 -16.67 16.80 8.72
C ARG A 18 -16.45 17.78 9.88
N TYR A 19 -16.09 17.27 11.05
CA TYR A 19 -15.68 18.00 12.28
C TYR A 19 -16.73 18.40 13.34
N LYS A 20 -18.05 18.25 13.16
CA LYS A 20 -19.01 18.71 14.19
C LYS A 20 -19.07 17.83 15.46
N TRP A 21 -18.63 16.58 15.40
CA TRP A 21 -18.60 15.66 16.54
C TRP A 21 -17.60 16.03 17.65
N TYR A 22 -16.55 16.80 17.32
CA TYR A 22 -15.50 17.19 18.27
C TYR A 22 -15.80 18.52 19.01
N TYR A 23 -16.73 19.32 18.49
CA TYR A 23 -17.05 20.66 18.99
C TYR A 23 -18.45 20.78 19.62
N ASN A 24 -19.34 19.80 19.42
CA ASN A 24 -20.69 19.83 19.99
C ASN A 24 -20.87 18.84 21.13
N THR A 25 -20.72 19.35 22.35
CA THR A 25 -21.50 18.92 23.52
C THR A 25 -21.92 20.22 24.18
N GLU A 26 -23.22 20.43 24.38
CA GLU A 26 -23.86 21.68 24.81
C GLU A 26 -23.29 22.33 26.11
N HIS A 27 -22.30 21.70 26.76
CA HIS A 27 -21.78 22.02 28.09
C HIS A 27 -20.24 22.08 28.23
N VAL A 28 -19.44 21.91 27.16
CA VAL A 28 -17.96 22.01 27.24
C VAL A 28 -17.45 22.96 26.14
N PRO A 29 -16.76 24.06 26.48
CA PRO A 29 -16.30 25.02 25.49
C PRO A 29 -15.10 24.47 24.71
N GLY A 30 -15.12 24.62 23.38
CA GLY A 30 -14.00 24.25 22.50
C GLY A 30 -13.86 22.74 22.27
N LYS A 31 -12.62 22.27 22.08
CA LYS A 31 -12.30 20.85 21.80
C LYS A 31 -12.38 20.03 23.09
N GLN A 32 -13.20 18.97 23.09
CA GLN A 32 -13.51 18.17 24.29
C GLN A 32 -12.32 17.66 25.12
N TRP A 33 -11.21 17.28 24.47
CA TRP A 33 -10.08 16.60 25.13
C TRP A 33 -8.81 17.46 25.27
N THR A 34 -8.88 18.75 24.92
CA THR A 34 -7.72 19.64 24.87
C THR A 34 -8.07 21.03 25.42
N GLY A 35 -7.08 21.86 25.77
CA GLY A 35 -7.30 23.20 26.32
C GLY A 35 -7.56 23.22 27.83
N LYS A 36 -8.10 24.33 28.35
CA LYS A 36 -8.33 24.56 29.79
C LYS A 36 -9.54 23.79 30.32
N HIS A 37 -10.68 23.88 29.65
CA HIS A 37 -11.92 23.22 30.05
C HIS A 37 -12.10 21.95 29.22
N ARG A 38 -11.80 20.79 29.83
CA ARG A 38 -11.90 19.47 29.20
C ARG A 38 -13.05 18.67 29.78
N ARG A 39 -13.53 17.68 29.04
CA ARG A 39 -14.52 16.74 29.54
C ARG A 39 -13.87 15.79 30.57
N TRP A 40 -14.50 15.64 31.73
CA TRP A 40 -14.08 14.64 32.72
C TRP A 40 -14.27 13.23 32.16
N ARG A 41 -13.22 12.40 32.25
CA ARG A 41 -13.25 10.98 31.89
C ARG A 41 -13.04 10.13 33.14
N PRO A 42 -14.10 9.54 33.72
CA PRO A 42 -13.95 8.68 34.89
C PRO A 42 -13.18 7.40 34.53
N ILE A 43 -12.34 6.94 35.45
CA ILE A 43 -11.62 5.67 35.31
C ILE A 43 -12.57 4.54 35.70
N THR A 44 -12.90 3.67 34.76
CA THR A 44 -13.77 2.53 35.00
C THR A 44 -13.03 1.39 35.70
N LEU A 45 -13.78 0.49 36.35
CA LEU A 45 -13.22 -0.72 36.97
C LEU A 45 -12.55 -1.64 35.93
N THR A 46 -13.06 -1.68 34.70
CA THR A 46 -12.46 -2.46 33.61
C THR A 46 -11.09 -1.93 33.22
N MET A 47 -10.91 -0.61 33.17
CA MET A 47 -9.61 0.01 32.93
C MET A 47 -8.62 -0.36 34.03
N LYS A 48 -9.01 -0.27 35.31
CA LYS A 48 -8.16 -0.68 36.45
C LYS A 48 -7.75 -2.15 36.35
N ARG A 49 -8.71 -3.05 36.08
CA ARG A 49 -8.44 -4.48 35.90
C ARG A 49 -7.46 -4.74 34.77
N ASN A 50 -7.63 -4.08 33.63
CA ASN A 50 -6.75 -4.24 32.47
C ASN A 50 -5.33 -3.74 32.76
N THR A 51 -5.19 -2.62 33.48
CA THR A 51 -3.88 -2.13 33.93
C THR A 51 -3.20 -3.14 34.85
N VAL A 52 -3.90 -3.68 35.86
CA VAL A 52 -3.34 -4.71 36.74
C VAL A 52 -2.93 -5.97 35.97
N LYS A 53 -3.72 -6.38 34.98
CA LYS A 53 -3.38 -7.52 34.11
C LYS A 53 -2.08 -7.29 33.34
N ARG A 54 -1.88 -6.09 32.77
CA ARG A 54 -0.64 -5.74 32.05
C ARG A 54 0.56 -5.70 32.99
N LEU A 55 0.42 -5.08 34.16
CA LEU A 55 1.49 -5.02 35.17
C LEU A 55 1.95 -6.42 35.60
N ARG A 56 1.03 -7.38 35.70
CA ARG A 56 1.38 -8.78 35.99
C ARG A 56 2.20 -9.42 34.88
N TRP A 57 1.84 -9.18 33.62
CA TRP A 57 2.62 -9.65 32.48
C TRP A 57 4.00 -9.02 32.41
N GLU A 58 4.10 -7.72 32.68
CA GLU A 58 5.38 -7.01 32.75
C GLU A 58 6.28 -7.61 33.83
N ALA A 59 5.76 -7.81 35.05
CA ALA A 59 6.52 -8.43 36.15
C ALA A 59 6.95 -9.88 35.85
N GLU A 60 6.09 -10.67 35.18
CA GLU A 60 6.44 -12.02 34.74
C GLU A 60 7.54 -11.99 33.66
N THR A 61 7.43 -11.07 32.71
CA THR A 61 8.42 -10.89 31.63
C THR A 61 9.78 -10.45 32.19
N GLU A 62 9.78 -9.50 33.13
CA GLU A 62 10.98 -9.01 33.80
C GLU A 62 11.73 -10.15 34.49
N LYS A 63 11.01 -11.06 35.16
CA LYS A 63 11.62 -12.26 35.75
C LYS A 63 12.36 -13.09 34.70
N TYR A 64 11.76 -13.35 33.55
CA TYR A 64 12.41 -14.15 32.49
C TYR A 64 13.58 -13.41 31.84
N LEU A 65 13.48 -12.09 31.66
CA LEU A 65 14.57 -11.28 31.08
C LEU A 65 15.74 -11.08 32.06
N SER A 66 15.51 -11.19 33.37
CA SER A 66 16.56 -11.02 34.39
C SER A 66 17.59 -12.15 34.39
N THR A 67 17.26 -13.32 33.86
CA THR A 67 18.15 -14.48 33.81
C THR A 67 18.69 -14.69 32.41
N CYS A 68 19.71 -13.91 32.04
CA CYS A 68 20.43 -14.12 30.78
C CYS A 68 21.22 -15.42 30.82
N HIS A 69 21.16 -16.20 29.74
CA HIS A 69 21.92 -17.45 29.62
C HIS A 69 23.41 -17.20 29.34
N LEU A 70 23.72 -16.16 28.55
CA LEU A 70 25.08 -15.79 28.19
C LEU A 70 25.49 -14.53 28.92
N SER A 71 26.78 -14.44 29.25
CA SER A 71 27.37 -13.18 29.66
C SER A 71 27.52 -12.24 28.45
N GLN A 72 27.53 -10.93 28.71
CA GLN A 72 27.68 -9.91 27.66
C GLN A 72 28.94 -10.11 26.82
N ALA A 73 30.02 -10.61 27.43
CA ALA A 73 31.29 -10.88 26.75
C ALA A 73 31.20 -12.09 25.80
N GLU A 74 30.46 -13.13 26.18
CA GLU A 74 30.23 -14.31 25.32
C GLU A 74 29.33 -13.97 24.13
N GLU A 75 28.28 -13.16 24.36
CA GLU A 75 27.38 -12.69 23.30
C GLU A 75 28.13 -11.87 22.24
N ALA A 76 29.00 -10.95 22.67
CA ALA A 76 29.83 -10.14 21.77
C ALA A 76 30.72 -10.99 20.84
N TYR A 77 31.25 -12.11 21.34
CA TYR A 77 32.08 -13.02 20.55
C TYR A 77 31.27 -13.82 19.51
N ILE A 78 29.99 -14.09 19.79
CA ILE A 78 29.09 -14.79 18.87
C ILE A 78 28.69 -13.86 17.71
N ASP A 79 28.42 -12.58 17.98
CA ASP A 79 27.98 -11.62 16.97
C ASP A 79 29.06 -11.35 15.90
N ASP A 80 30.33 -11.23 16.31
CA ASP A 80 31.45 -11.10 15.36
C ASP A 80 31.58 -12.29 14.39
N LYS A 81 31.17 -13.48 14.86
CA LYS A 81 31.14 -14.74 14.10
C LYS A 81 29.79 -15.03 13.44
N SER A 82 28.79 -14.18 13.63
CA SER A 82 27.46 -14.35 13.07
C SER A 82 27.53 -14.16 11.55
N ARG A 83 27.84 -15.25 10.85
CA ARG A 83 27.85 -15.31 9.38
C ARG A 83 26.52 -14.83 8.79
N ALA A 84 25.43 -15.04 9.53
CA ALA A 84 24.08 -14.67 9.11
C ALA A 84 23.90 -13.16 8.88
N THR A 85 24.56 -12.28 9.65
CA THR A 85 24.40 -10.82 9.47
C THR A 85 25.18 -10.33 8.25
N LYS A 86 26.46 -10.73 8.12
CA LYS A 86 27.31 -10.37 6.97
C LYS A 86 26.78 -10.94 5.64
N GLU A 87 26.40 -12.22 5.62
CA GLU A 87 25.83 -12.83 4.41
C GLU A 87 24.51 -12.16 4.02
N HIS A 88 23.67 -11.81 4.99
CA HIS A 88 22.42 -11.10 4.73
C HIS A 88 22.65 -9.69 4.19
N GLU A 89 23.61 -8.94 4.74
CA GLU A 89 24.01 -7.62 4.25
C GLU A 89 24.57 -7.68 2.83
N GLU A 90 25.46 -8.64 2.54
CA GLU A 90 25.98 -8.87 1.20
C GLU A 90 24.88 -9.23 0.20
N MET A 91 23.89 -10.03 0.62
CA MET A 91 22.74 -10.39 -0.21
C MET A 91 21.85 -9.18 -0.51
N ILE A 92 21.65 -8.29 0.47
CA ILE A 92 20.92 -7.04 0.28
C ILE A 92 21.67 -6.14 -0.70
N ASP A 93 22.98 -5.97 -0.53
CA ASP A 93 23.81 -5.14 -1.40
C ASP A 93 23.86 -5.70 -2.83
N LYS A 94 24.06 -7.01 -2.99
CA LYS A 94 23.96 -7.70 -4.29
C LYS A 94 22.60 -7.47 -4.94
N ARG A 95 21.50 -7.58 -4.19
CA ARG A 95 20.15 -7.34 -4.70
C ARG A 95 19.91 -5.88 -5.08
N TYR A 96 20.47 -4.94 -4.32
CA TYR A 96 20.41 -3.51 -4.61
C TYR A 96 21.20 -3.18 -5.90
N ARG A 97 22.44 -3.68 -6.02
CA ARG A 97 23.27 -3.52 -7.21
C ARG A 97 22.68 -4.21 -8.45
N ALA A 98 22.00 -5.35 -8.26
CA ALA A 98 21.30 -6.07 -9.31
C ALA A 98 19.99 -5.40 -9.75
N LYS A 99 19.54 -4.32 -9.08
CA LYS A 99 18.32 -3.58 -9.42
C LYS A 99 18.55 -2.67 -10.64
N MET A 100 18.87 -3.28 -11.77
CA MET A 100 18.92 -2.64 -13.08
C MET A 100 17.59 -2.85 -13.81
N PRO A 101 17.15 -1.90 -14.65
CA PRO A 101 16.00 -2.14 -15.53
C PRO A 101 16.30 -3.33 -16.45
N ALA A 102 15.26 -4.12 -16.77
CA ALA A 102 15.41 -5.25 -17.68
C ALA A 102 15.92 -4.80 -19.06
N HIS A 103 16.78 -5.61 -19.67
CA HIS A 103 17.22 -5.39 -21.04
C HIS A 103 16.03 -5.43 -22.00
N LYS A 104 16.02 -4.54 -22.99
CA LYS A 104 15.02 -4.51 -24.05
C LYS A 104 15.60 -5.15 -25.29
N TYR A 105 14.91 -6.14 -25.87
CA TYR A 105 15.39 -6.83 -27.06
C TYR A 105 14.73 -6.27 -28.32
N MET A 106 15.47 -6.20 -29.43
CA MET A 106 14.92 -5.79 -30.72
C MET A 106 13.84 -6.76 -31.22
N GLN A 107 13.97 -8.03 -30.83
CA GLN A 107 12.99 -9.08 -31.13
C GLN A 107 11.58 -8.70 -30.64
N ASP A 108 11.47 -8.15 -29.42
CA ASP A 108 10.18 -7.71 -28.85
C ASP A 108 9.48 -6.68 -29.75
N GLN A 109 10.24 -5.84 -30.44
CA GLN A 109 9.71 -4.85 -31.38
C GLN A 109 9.35 -5.45 -32.74
N LEU A 110 10.14 -6.42 -33.23
CA LEU A 110 9.90 -7.08 -34.52
C LEU A 110 8.71 -8.04 -34.44
N ASP A 111 8.53 -8.73 -33.31
CA ASP A 111 7.41 -9.64 -33.10
C ASP A 111 6.06 -8.89 -33.11
N HIS A 112 6.05 -7.61 -32.70
CA HIS A 112 4.88 -6.76 -32.80
C HIS A 112 4.41 -6.55 -34.26
N LEU A 113 5.29 -6.65 -35.26
CA LEU A 113 4.91 -6.55 -36.67
C LEU A 113 4.08 -7.75 -37.15
N ASN A 114 4.18 -8.89 -36.46
CA ASN A 114 3.41 -10.08 -36.79
C ASN A 114 1.91 -9.95 -36.45
N ILE A 115 1.48 -8.89 -35.77
CA ILE A 115 0.04 -8.62 -35.52
C ILE A 115 -0.74 -8.51 -36.83
N TYR A 116 -0.11 -7.99 -37.89
CA TYR A 116 -0.71 -7.88 -39.22
C TYR A 116 -0.45 -9.09 -40.12
N LYS A 117 0.20 -10.13 -39.61
CA LYS A 117 0.48 -11.35 -40.38
C LYS A 117 -0.82 -12.12 -40.58
N ARG A 118 -1.36 -12.03 -41.79
CA ARG A 118 -2.51 -12.81 -42.24
C ARG A 118 -2.04 -14.01 -43.04
N TRP A 119 -2.80 -15.09 -43.00
CA TRP A 119 -2.67 -16.13 -44.02
C TRP A 119 -3.16 -15.56 -45.36
N ALA A 120 -2.65 -16.10 -46.47
CA ALA A 120 -3.12 -15.71 -47.78
C ALA A 120 -4.60 -16.10 -47.89
N ASP A 121 -5.50 -15.13 -47.70
CA ASP A 121 -6.89 -15.32 -48.08
C ASP A 121 -6.91 -15.50 -49.61
N PRO A 122 -7.43 -16.62 -50.14
CA PRO A 122 -7.37 -16.92 -51.58
C PRO A 122 -8.01 -15.85 -52.48
N GLN A 123 -8.72 -14.88 -51.91
CA GLN A 123 -9.49 -13.85 -52.61
C GLN A 123 -8.85 -12.44 -52.56
N GLU A 124 -7.80 -12.19 -51.77
CA GLU A 124 -7.23 -10.83 -51.58
C GLU A 124 -6.12 -10.45 -52.59
N TYR A 125 -5.70 -11.34 -53.50
CA TYR A 125 -4.60 -11.05 -54.44
C TYR A 125 -4.90 -9.94 -55.49
N GLN A 126 -6.12 -9.39 -55.50
CA GLN A 126 -6.57 -8.46 -56.55
C GLN A 126 -6.74 -7.01 -56.08
N ARG A 127 -6.61 -6.67 -54.78
CA ARG A 127 -6.96 -5.34 -54.29
C ARG A 127 -5.80 -4.67 -53.52
N ASP A 128 -5.34 -3.56 -54.09
CA ASP A 128 -4.84 -2.39 -53.36
C ASP A 128 -3.34 -2.20 -53.16
N ILE A 129 -2.53 -2.46 -54.20
CA ILE A 129 -1.37 -1.60 -54.44
C ILE A 129 -1.65 -0.81 -55.72
N PRO A 130 -1.99 0.49 -55.66
CA PRO A 130 -2.05 1.30 -56.86
C PRO A 130 -0.62 1.43 -57.39
N ILE A 131 -0.28 0.61 -58.39
CA ILE A 131 0.92 0.80 -59.20
C ILE A 131 0.74 2.16 -59.86
N ARG A 132 1.43 3.18 -59.36
CA ARG A 132 1.49 4.50 -60.00
C ARG A 132 2.11 4.30 -61.38
N LYS A 133 1.28 4.12 -62.41
CA LYS A 133 1.74 4.05 -63.80
C LYS A 133 2.48 5.36 -64.09
N LYS A 134 3.79 5.30 -64.29
CA LYS A 134 4.54 6.45 -64.82
C LYS A 134 3.99 6.69 -66.23
N LYS A 135 3.42 7.88 -66.50
CA LYS A 135 3.08 8.28 -67.87
C LYS A 135 4.36 8.22 -68.71
N SER A 136 4.32 7.50 -69.83
CA SER A 136 5.45 7.44 -70.74
C SER A 136 5.41 8.68 -71.66
N TYR A 137 6.55 9.12 -72.19
CA TYR A 137 6.61 10.29 -73.08
C TYR A 137 5.80 10.12 -74.38
N LEU A 138 5.30 8.93 -74.68
CA LEU A 138 4.44 8.63 -75.83
C LEU A 138 2.95 8.91 -75.58
N ASP A 139 2.54 9.15 -74.33
CA ASP A 139 1.13 9.43 -73.97
C ASP A 139 0.76 10.92 -74.15
N PHE A 140 1.69 11.75 -74.64
CA PHE A 140 1.52 13.19 -74.92
C PHE A 140 1.64 13.50 -76.41
N LYS A 141 0.89 12.78 -77.25
CA LYS A 141 0.73 13.11 -78.66
C LYS A 141 -0.73 13.23 -79.04
#